data_AF-A0A3N5M8R5-F1
#
_entry.id   AF-A0A3N5M8R5-F1
#
_cell.length_a   1.000
_cell.length_b   1.000
_cell.length_c   1.000
_cell.angle_alpha   90.00
_cell.angle_beta   90.00
_cell.angle_gamma   90.00
#
_symmetry.space_group_name_H-M   'P 1'
#
loop_
_entity.id
_entity.type
_entity.pdbx_description
1 polymer ?
#
loop_
_entity_poly.entity_id
_entity_poly.type
_entity_poly.pdbx_seq_one_letter_code
_entity_poly.pdbx_strand_id
1 'polypeptide(L)'
;MKLRSIEGKGSLVCLLASALALAGSVFGAAPQDAAPRPFVSPIFGDHMVLQRGRANSIWGWSQPGDSVRVDIREASATATAGADGKWQALIQPPPAGGPYKVKITGRAQSLELQDVLVGDVWICAGQSNMQFGLAQARNGAEELKAAAELTDIRYYVVVQRSSYSRVDVPSGS
;
A
#
# COMPACT_ATOMS: atom_id res chain seq x y z
N MET A 1 -30.29 -5.11 -96.16
CA MET A 1 -29.35 -4.42 -97.07
C MET A 1 -28.52 -3.46 -96.21
N LYS A 2 -27.20 -3.66 -96.15
CA LYS A 2 -26.25 -2.85 -95.37
C LYS A 2 -26.32 -1.38 -95.81
N LEU A 3 -26.18 -0.44 -94.88
CA LEU A 3 -25.24 0.68 -95.01
C LEU A 3 -24.97 1.37 -93.67
N ARG A 4 -23.67 1.60 -93.44
CA ARG A 4 -23.05 2.25 -92.29
C ARG A 4 -22.95 3.77 -92.53
N SER A 5 -22.88 4.56 -91.46
CA SER A 5 -22.11 5.82 -91.38
C SER A 5 -22.00 6.19 -89.88
N ILE A 6 -20.86 5.98 -89.18
CA ILE A 6 -19.64 6.81 -89.05
C ILE A 6 -19.83 8.07 -88.16
N GLU A 7 -19.11 8.04 -87.03
CA GLU A 7 -18.49 9.11 -86.20
C GLU A 7 -19.33 10.12 -85.39
N GLY A 8 -18.83 10.39 -84.17
CA GLY A 8 -19.21 11.56 -83.37
C GLY A 8 -18.78 11.52 -81.91
N LYS A 9 -17.70 12.23 -81.57
CA LYS A 9 -17.07 12.42 -80.24
C LYS A 9 -18.02 13.00 -79.18
N GLY A 10 -17.76 12.70 -77.90
CA GLY A 10 -18.30 13.46 -76.77
C GLY A 10 -17.79 12.97 -75.41
N SER A 11 -16.78 13.65 -74.88
CA SER A 11 -16.27 13.50 -73.51
C SER A 11 -17.27 14.10 -72.51
N LEU A 12 -17.56 13.43 -71.38
CA LEU A 12 -18.04 14.12 -70.17
C LEU A 12 -17.73 13.31 -68.89
N VAL A 13 -17.07 14.01 -67.98
CA VAL A 13 -16.65 13.64 -66.63
C VAL A 13 -17.84 13.45 -65.69
N CYS A 14 -17.80 12.48 -64.75
CA CYS A 14 -18.60 12.53 -63.52
C CYS A 14 -18.03 11.66 -62.37
N LEU A 15 -17.37 12.36 -61.43
CA LEU A 15 -17.33 12.19 -59.97
C LEU A 15 -17.15 10.79 -59.35
N LEU A 16 -15.93 10.52 -58.88
CA LEU A 16 -15.63 9.53 -57.83
C LEU A 16 -15.95 10.13 -56.45
N ALA A 17 -16.86 9.49 -55.71
CA ALA A 17 -17.09 9.80 -54.29
C ALA A 17 -16.13 8.97 -53.43
N SER A 18 -15.19 9.63 -52.76
CA SER A 18 -14.27 9.01 -51.79
C SER A 18 -14.94 8.94 -50.41
N ALA A 19 -15.23 7.74 -49.92
CA ALA A 19 -15.68 7.52 -48.55
C ALA A 19 -14.47 7.54 -47.60
N LEU A 20 -14.41 8.54 -46.71
CA LEU A 20 -13.37 8.67 -45.69
C LEU A 20 -13.81 7.92 -44.42
N ALA A 21 -13.23 6.74 -44.17
CA ALA A 21 -13.45 6.00 -42.93
C ALA A 21 -12.63 6.66 -41.80
N LEU A 22 -13.31 7.28 -40.82
CA LEU A 22 -12.67 7.73 -39.59
C LEU A 22 -12.34 6.51 -38.72
N ALA A 23 -11.07 6.12 -38.68
CA ALA A 23 -10.54 5.21 -37.68
C ALA A 23 -10.51 5.94 -36.33
N GLY A 24 -11.45 5.61 -35.44
CA GLY A 24 -11.45 6.10 -34.07
C GLY A 24 -10.31 5.47 -33.28
N SER A 25 -9.32 6.28 -32.91
CA SER A 25 -8.24 5.87 -32.01
C SER A 25 -8.80 5.59 -30.62
N VAL A 26 -8.87 4.32 -30.24
CA VAL A 26 -9.16 3.91 -28.87
C VAL A 26 -7.91 4.24 -28.05
N PHE A 27 -7.93 5.35 -27.32
CA PHE A 27 -6.92 5.62 -26.29
C PHE A 27 -7.11 4.60 -25.17
N GLY A 28 -6.42 3.47 -25.25
CA GLY A 28 -6.24 2.58 -24.12
C GLY A 28 -5.40 3.32 -23.07
N ALA A 29 -6.02 3.67 -21.95
CA ALA A 29 -5.28 4.17 -20.80
C ALA A 29 -4.24 3.10 -20.41
N ALA A 30 -2.95 3.45 -20.51
CA ALA A 30 -1.91 2.60 -19.97
C ALA A 30 -2.20 2.37 -18.47
N PRO A 31 -2.04 1.15 -17.94
CA PRO A 31 -2.16 0.93 -16.51
C PRO A 31 -1.20 1.89 -15.80
N GLN A 32 -1.74 2.75 -14.94
CA GLN A 32 -0.90 3.54 -14.03
C GLN A 32 -0.07 2.54 -13.22
N ASP A 33 1.25 2.62 -13.33
CA ASP A 33 2.17 1.79 -12.55
C ASP A 33 1.85 1.94 -11.07
N ALA A 34 1.16 0.94 -10.51
CA ALA A 34 0.94 0.85 -9.08
C ALA A 34 2.31 0.72 -8.43
N ALA A 35 2.60 1.57 -7.42
CA ALA A 35 3.84 1.50 -6.67
C ALA A 35 4.11 0.05 -6.22
N PRO A 36 5.39 -0.42 -6.24
CA PRO A 36 5.72 -1.77 -5.84
C PRO A 36 5.16 -2.09 -4.46
N ARG A 37 4.47 -3.22 -4.35
CA ARG A 37 3.85 -3.64 -3.09
C ARG A 37 4.92 -4.20 -2.16
N PRO A 38 5.04 -3.70 -0.93
CA PRO A 38 6.11 -4.12 -0.02
C PRO A 38 5.84 -5.53 0.51
N PHE A 39 6.89 -6.27 0.86
CA PHE A 39 6.72 -7.62 1.41
C PHE A 39 5.89 -7.61 2.71
N VAL A 40 6.12 -6.60 3.55
CA VAL A 40 5.44 -6.33 4.81
C VAL A 40 4.87 -4.91 4.75
N SER A 41 3.68 -4.68 5.29
CA SER A 41 3.07 -3.35 5.35
C SER A 41 3.98 -2.34 6.07
N PRO A 42 4.14 -1.11 5.54
CA PRO A 42 5.06 -0.12 6.09
C PRO A 42 4.65 0.44 7.46
N ILE A 43 3.46 0.09 7.96
CA ILE A 43 3.06 0.38 9.34
C ILE A 43 3.86 -0.44 10.37
N PHE A 44 4.47 -1.55 9.93
CA PHE A 44 5.31 -2.38 10.78
C PHE A 44 6.77 -1.99 10.59
N GLY A 45 7.47 -1.81 11.70
CA GLY A 45 8.87 -1.40 11.72
C GLY A 45 9.53 -1.76 13.03
N ASP A 46 10.81 -1.41 13.13
CA ASP A 46 11.54 -1.46 14.39
C ASP A 46 10.92 -0.49 15.40
N HIS A 47 11.14 -0.73 16.69
CA HIS A 47 10.63 0.14 17.75
C HIS A 47 9.09 0.27 17.76
N MET A 48 8.34 -0.76 17.34
CA MET A 48 6.86 -0.73 17.36
C MET A 48 6.25 -1.43 18.59
N VAL A 49 4.97 -1.20 18.87
CA VAL A 49 4.23 -1.89 19.95
C VAL A 49 3.14 -2.77 19.36
N LEU A 50 3.11 -4.04 19.75
CA LEU A 50 2.01 -4.97 19.48
C LEU A 50 1.01 -4.95 20.63
N GLN A 51 -0.28 -5.11 20.32
CA GLN A 51 -1.34 -5.08 21.32
C GLN A 51 -1.34 -6.37 22.16
N ARG A 52 -1.22 -6.22 23.49
CA ARG A 52 -1.28 -7.34 24.43
C ARG A 52 -2.69 -7.93 24.56
N GLY A 53 -2.75 -9.19 25.01
CA GLY A 53 -4.01 -9.84 25.40
C GLY A 53 -4.92 -10.28 24.24
N ARG A 54 -4.47 -10.13 22.99
CA ARG A 54 -5.22 -10.58 21.79
C ARG A 54 -4.28 -10.91 20.65
N ALA A 55 -4.77 -11.65 19.66
CA ALA A 55 -4.03 -11.90 18.46
C ALA A 55 -3.88 -10.63 17.61
N ASN A 56 -2.67 -10.43 17.06
CA ASN A 56 -2.30 -9.29 16.24
C ASN A 56 -2.26 -9.73 14.77
N SER A 57 -2.80 -8.89 13.90
CA SER A 57 -2.71 -9.11 12.45
C SER A 57 -1.44 -8.49 11.92
N ILE A 58 -0.62 -9.28 11.25
CA ILE A 58 0.54 -8.81 10.49
C ILE A 58 0.29 -9.17 9.03
N TRP A 59 0.52 -8.23 8.12
CA TRP A 59 0.14 -8.38 6.72
C TRP A 59 1.14 -7.70 5.79
N GLY A 60 1.03 -8.07 4.52
CA GLY A 60 1.83 -7.52 3.43
C GLY A 60 1.45 -8.14 2.10
N TRP A 61 2.42 -8.18 1.18
CA TRP A 61 2.20 -8.68 -0.17
C TRP A 61 3.32 -9.62 -0.62
N SER A 62 2.98 -10.65 -1.39
CA SER A 62 3.93 -11.58 -2.03
C SER A 62 3.32 -12.20 -3.28
N GLN A 63 4.00 -13.15 -3.93
CA GLN A 63 3.40 -13.81 -5.10
C GLN A 63 2.19 -14.66 -4.67
N PRO A 64 1.11 -14.72 -5.47
CA PRO A 64 -0.03 -15.58 -5.16
C PRO A 64 0.38 -17.02 -4.88
N GLY A 65 -0.13 -17.58 -3.79
CA GLY A 65 0.19 -18.94 -3.33
C GLY A 65 1.47 -19.05 -2.50
N ASP A 66 2.26 -17.98 -2.34
CA ASP A 66 3.41 -18.00 -1.44
C ASP A 66 2.95 -18.19 0.01
N SER A 67 3.71 -19.00 0.75
CA SER A 67 3.57 -19.15 2.20
C SER A 67 4.47 -18.15 2.91
N VAL A 68 3.91 -17.45 3.89
CA VAL A 68 4.60 -16.47 4.74
C VAL A 68 4.45 -16.91 6.19
N ARG A 69 5.58 -17.03 6.88
CA ARG A 69 5.65 -17.38 8.30
C ARG A 69 6.03 -16.15 9.12
N VAL A 70 5.35 -15.95 10.23
CA VAL A 70 5.65 -14.93 11.23
C VAL A 70 5.99 -15.63 12.53
N ASP A 71 7.12 -15.29 13.12
CA ASP A 71 7.61 -15.84 14.39
C ASP A 71 7.86 -14.71 15.39
N ILE A 72 7.41 -14.91 16.63
CA ILE A 72 7.70 -14.06 17.79
C ILE A 72 7.88 -14.95 19.01
N ARG A 73 9.12 -15.02 19.53
CA ARG A 73 9.48 -15.93 20.63
C ARG A 73 9.07 -17.38 20.31
N GLU A 74 8.27 -18.06 21.14
CA GLU A 74 7.75 -19.41 20.84
C GLU A 74 6.46 -19.42 19.99
N ALA A 75 5.86 -18.26 19.74
CA ALA A 75 4.65 -18.15 18.94
C ALA A 75 4.99 -18.09 17.45
N SER A 76 4.19 -18.77 16.63
CA SER A 76 4.31 -18.71 15.18
C SER A 76 2.96 -18.75 14.49
N ALA A 77 2.86 -18.08 13.35
CA ALA A 77 1.68 -18.08 12.49
C ALA A 77 2.11 -18.19 11.03
N THR A 78 1.27 -18.78 10.20
CA THR A 78 1.49 -18.89 8.76
C THR A 78 0.29 -18.36 8.00
N ALA A 79 0.56 -17.68 6.89
CA ALA A 79 -0.43 -17.17 5.96
C ALA A 79 -0.05 -17.55 4.54
N THR A 80 -1.05 -17.71 3.68
CA THR A 80 -0.83 -17.89 2.24
C THR A 80 -1.30 -16.64 1.52
N ALA A 81 -0.49 -16.14 0.59
CA ALA A 81 -0.88 -15.02 -0.23
C ALA A 81 -2.02 -15.39 -1.18
N GLY A 82 -3.09 -14.60 -1.17
CA GLY A 82 -4.24 -14.78 -2.05
C GLY A 82 -3.93 -14.49 -3.52
N ALA A 83 -4.94 -14.65 -4.38
CA ALA A 83 -4.83 -14.31 -5.80
C ALA A 83 -4.50 -12.82 -6.05
N ASP A 84 -4.87 -11.96 -5.10
CA ASP A 84 -4.55 -10.53 -5.12
C ASP A 84 -3.15 -10.22 -4.53
N GLY A 85 -2.38 -11.25 -4.16
CA GLY A 85 -1.04 -11.16 -3.59
C GLY A 85 -0.99 -10.75 -2.12
N LYS A 86 -2.13 -10.52 -1.46
CA LYS A 86 -2.14 -10.15 -0.04
C LYS A 86 -2.02 -11.37 0.84
N TRP A 87 -1.26 -11.25 1.91
CA TRP A 87 -1.20 -12.23 2.99
C TRP A 87 -1.47 -11.55 4.33
N GLN A 88 -2.08 -12.28 5.26
CA GLN A 88 -2.32 -11.81 6.63
C GLN A 88 -2.16 -12.99 7.58
N ALA A 89 -1.22 -12.88 8.51
CA ALA A 89 -1.02 -13.83 9.59
C ALA A 89 -1.61 -13.26 10.88
N LEU A 90 -2.39 -14.08 11.59
CA LEU A 90 -2.92 -13.75 12.91
C LEU A 90 -2.06 -14.46 13.95
N ILE A 91 -1.27 -13.68 14.72
CA ILE A 91 -0.31 -14.23 15.69
C ILE A 91 -0.66 -13.79 17.11
N GLN A 92 -0.66 -14.74 18.04
CA GLN A 92 -0.79 -14.43 19.46
C GLN A 92 0.58 -13.96 19.97
N PRO A 93 0.73 -12.69 20.42
CA PRO A 93 1.99 -12.22 20.96
C PRO A 93 2.31 -12.89 22.31
N PRO A 94 3.58 -12.89 22.73
CA PRO A 94 3.98 -13.29 24.08
C PRO A 94 3.38 -12.35 25.14
N PRO A 95 3.61 -12.63 26.44
CA PRO A 95 3.22 -11.72 27.51
C PRO A 95 3.73 -10.28 27.29
N ALA A 96 3.08 -9.31 27.94
CA ALA A 96 3.47 -7.91 27.84
C ALA A 96 4.91 -7.67 28.31
N GLY A 97 5.60 -6.72 27.68
CA GLY A 97 7.01 -6.43 27.89
C GLY A 97 7.79 -6.51 26.58
N GLY A 98 9.04 -6.93 26.67
CA GLY A 98 10.00 -6.97 25.57
C GLY A 98 11.35 -6.36 26.02
N PRO A 99 12.21 -5.98 25.07
CA PRO A 99 12.00 -6.05 23.62
C PRO A 99 11.99 -7.47 23.05
N TYR A 100 11.09 -7.71 22.10
CA TYR A 100 11.03 -8.92 21.29
C TYR A 100 11.56 -8.67 19.87
N LYS A 101 11.82 -9.77 19.16
CA LYS A 101 12.08 -9.79 17.72
C LYS A 101 10.89 -10.42 17.02
N VAL A 102 10.48 -9.84 15.88
CA VAL A 102 9.47 -10.42 15.00
C VAL A 102 10.12 -10.78 13.68
N LYS A 103 10.20 -12.07 13.39
CA LYS A 103 10.78 -12.56 12.13
C LYS A 103 9.65 -12.90 11.16
N ILE A 104 9.75 -12.38 9.94
CA ILE A 104 8.78 -12.61 8.86
C ILE A 104 9.55 -13.22 7.70
N THR A 105 9.22 -14.46 7.35
CA THR A 105 9.93 -15.21 6.31
C THR A 105 8.93 -15.69 5.26
N GLY A 106 9.14 -15.26 4.02
CA GLY A 106 8.42 -15.75 2.84
C GLY A 106 9.33 -16.60 1.96
N ARG A 107 8.87 -16.92 0.76
CA ARG A 107 9.60 -17.76 -0.20
C ARG A 107 10.94 -17.15 -0.66
N ALA A 108 10.93 -15.86 -1.00
CA ALA A 108 12.08 -15.17 -1.58
C ALA A 108 12.63 -14.03 -0.71
N GLN A 109 11.93 -13.66 0.36
CA GLN A 109 12.24 -12.50 1.20
C GLN A 109 12.13 -12.87 2.68
N SER A 110 12.97 -12.27 3.50
CA SER A 110 12.87 -12.35 4.96
C SER A 110 13.16 -10.98 5.56
N LEU A 111 12.45 -10.64 6.62
CA LEU A 111 12.61 -9.41 7.40
C LEU A 111 12.62 -9.79 8.89
N GLU A 112 13.40 -9.08 9.70
CA GLU A 112 13.35 -9.16 11.16
C GLU A 112 13.12 -7.75 11.70
N LEU A 113 12.02 -7.56 12.43
CA LEU A 113 11.73 -6.33 13.16
C LEU A 113 12.34 -6.45 14.55
N GLN A 114 13.08 -5.43 14.93
CA GLN A 114 13.83 -5.36 16.17
C GLN A 114 13.17 -4.41 17.17
N ASP A 115 13.48 -4.64 18.44
CA ASP A 115 12.96 -3.83 19.52
C ASP A 115 11.43 -3.70 19.44
N VAL A 116 10.69 -4.81 19.51
CA VAL A 116 9.22 -4.80 19.47
C VAL A 116 8.66 -5.03 20.86
N LEU A 117 7.88 -4.09 21.40
CA LEU A 117 7.19 -4.28 22.68
C LEU A 117 5.83 -4.94 22.47
N VAL A 118 5.35 -5.60 23.51
CA VAL A 118 3.95 -6.02 23.64
C VAL A 118 3.33 -5.25 24.79
N GLY A 119 2.29 -4.46 24.51
CA GLY A 119 1.73 -3.51 25.47
C GLY A 119 0.34 -3.02 25.06
N ASP A 120 -0.07 -1.87 25.59
CA ASP A 120 -1.31 -1.20 25.18
C ASP A 120 -1.04 -0.26 24.00
N VAL A 121 -1.84 -0.38 22.95
CA VAL A 121 -1.80 0.49 21.78
C VAL A 121 -2.98 1.44 21.86
N TRP A 122 -2.69 2.73 22.01
CA TRP A 122 -3.69 3.78 22.11
C TRP A 122 -3.81 4.52 20.79
N ILE A 123 -5.05 4.69 20.31
CA ILE A 123 -5.34 5.61 19.21
C ILE A 123 -5.81 6.92 19.82
N CYS A 124 -4.94 7.92 19.77
CA CYS A 124 -5.23 9.25 20.23
C CYS A 124 -6.01 10.01 19.14
N ALA A 125 -7.31 10.23 19.36
CA ALA A 125 -8.19 10.97 18.45
C ALA A 125 -8.92 12.11 19.17
N GLY A 126 -9.17 13.22 18.48
CA GLY A 126 -9.82 14.41 19.05
C GLY A 126 -9.81 15.61 18.09
N GLN A 127 -10.40 16.72 18.51
CA GLN A 127 -10.53 17.95 17.71
C GLN A 127 -9.50 19.03 18.08
N SER A 128 -9.21 19.89 17.11
CA SER A 128 -8.36 21.11 17.05
C SER A 128 -7.03 21.24 17.80
N ASN A 129 -6.57 20.28 18.63
CA ASN A 129 -5.26 20.39 19.31
C ASN A 129 -4.55 19.06 19.60
N MET A 130 -5.03 17.93 19.06
CA MET A 130 -4.45 16.62 19.34
C MET A 130 -3.06 16.40 18.74
N GLN A 131 -2.69 17.19 17.73
CA GLN A 131 -1.34 17.16 17.14
C GLN A 131 -0.47 18.32 17.65
N PHE A 132 -0.87 19.00 18.72
CA PHE A 132 -0.11 20.10 19.28
C PHE A 132 1.19 19.58 19.88
N GLY A 133 2.31 20.02 19.31
CA GLY A 133 3.63 19.53 19.70
C GLY A 133 3.99 19.98 21.11
N LEU A 134 4.64 19.09 21.88
CA LEU A 134 5.11 19.42 23.22
C LEU A 134 6.00 20.66 23.25
N ALA A 135 6.82 20.87 22.21
CA ALA A 135 7.67 22.04 22.06
C ALA A 135 6.91 23.39 22.01
N GLN A 136 5.62 23.36 21.66
CA GLN A 136 4.75 24.54 21.60
C GLN A 136 3.99 24.77 22.92
N ALA A 137 4.01 23.80 23.83
CA ALA A 137 3.31 23.85 25.11
C ALA A 137 4.03 24.75 26.10
N ARG A 138 3.25 25.47 26.93
CA ARG A 138 3.76 26.41 27.94
C ARG A 138 4.78 25.77 28.91
N ASN A 139 4.58 24.50 29.25
CA ASN A 139 5.42 23.69 30.14
C ASN A 139 6.13 22.53 29.40
N GLY A 140 6.29 22.63 28.08
CA GLY A 140 6.81 21.53 27.28
C GLY A 140 8.21 21.05 27.66
N ALA A 141 9.07 21.97 28.10
CA ALA A 141 10.44 21.64 28.51
C ALA A 141 10.47 20.86 29.84
N GLU A 142 9.58 21.18 30.76
CA GLU A 142 9.42 20.48 32.04
C GLU A 142 8.86 19.07 31.82
N GLU A 143 7.83 18.95 30.98
CA GLU A 143 7.24 17.65 30.62
C GLU A 143 8.26 16.74 29.92
N LEU A 144 9.10 17.29 29.03
CA LEU A 144 10.15 16.51 28.37
C LEU A 144 11.17 15.94 29.37
N LYS A 145 11.54 16.72 30.40
CA LYS A 145 12.42 16.25 31.48
C LYS A 145 11.74 15.18 32.32
N ALA A 146 10.46 15.36 32.64
CA ALA A 146 9.69 14.36 33.39
C ALA A 146 9.51 13.06 32.61
N ALA A 147 9.40 13.13 31.28
CA ALA A 147 9.27 12.00 30.39
C ALA A 147 10.59 11.27 30.09
N ALA A 148 11.74 11.78 30.54
CA ALA A 148 13.05 11.19 30.23
C ALA A 148 13.20 9.73 30.66
N GLU A 149 12.48 9.32 31.72
CA GLU A 149 12.48 7.96 32.24
C GLU A 149 11.41 7.06 31.59
N LEU A 150 10.56 7.59 30.70
CA LEU A 150 9.49 6.84 30.03
C LEU A 150 10.03 6.16 28.76
N THR A 151 10.86 5.14 28.94
CA THR A 151 11.55 4.43 27.84
C THR A 151 10.63 3.54 27.00
N ASP A 152 9.45 3.18 27.52
CA ASP A 152 8.56 2.20 26.89
C ASP A 152 7.41 2.85 26.11
N ILE A 153 7.35 4.18 26.07
CA ILE A 153 6.36 4.92 25.28
C ILE A 153 6.87 5.09 23.86
N ARG A 154 6.03 4.73 22.89
CA ARG A 154 6.36 4.81 21.46
C ARG A 154 5.34 5.66 20.75
N TYR A 155 5.83 6.59 19.94
CA TYR A 155 5.00 7.51 19.18
C TYR A 155 5.15 7.22 17.69
N TYR A 156 4.02 6.91 17.05
CA TYR A 156 3.96 6.67 15.61
C TYR A 156 3.11 7.75 14.95
N VAL A 157 3.66 8.39 13.92
CA VAL A 157 2.98 9.45 13.17
C VAL A 157 2.78 8.97 11.74
N VAL A 158 1.52 8.96 11.30
CA VAL A 158 1.21 8.75 9.88
C VAL A 158 1.39 10.08 9.16
N VAL A 159 2.28 10.10 8.17
CA VAL A 159 2.50 11.27 7.32
C VAL A 159 1.19 11.62 6.60
N GLN A 160 0.78 12.89 6.70
CA GLN A 160 -0.42 13.37 6.03
C GLN A 160 -0.17 13.51 4.54
N ARG A 161 -0.90 12.71 3.75
CA ARG A 161 -0.86 12.77 2.29
C ARG A 161 -2.29 12.79 1.75
N SER A 162 -2.68 13.90 1.14
CA SER A 162 -3.95 13.98 0.41
C SER A 162 -3.86 13.17 -0.87
N SER A 163 -4.87 12.36 -1.14
CA SER A 163 -5.04 11.67 -2.41
C SER A 163 -6.41 11.98 -2.99
N TYR A 164 -6.45 12.27 -4.29
CA TYR A 164 -7.70 12.46 -5.05
C TYR A 164 -8.22 11.17 -5.68
N SER A 165 -7.52 10.05 -5.43
CA SER A 165 -7.90 8.70 -5.85
C SER A 165 -7.57 7.68 -4.77
N ARG A 166 -8.09 6.46 -4.91
CA ARG A 166 -7.80 5.36 -3.98
C ARG A 166 -6.31 5.04 -3.96
N VAL A 167 -5.76 4.91 -2.75
CA VAL A 167 -4.38 4.44 -2.53
C VAL A 167 -4.46 3.05 -1.91
N ASP A 168 -3.87 2.06 -2.57
CA ASP A 168 -3.92 0.66 -2.12
C ASP A 168 -2.82 0.29 -1.12
N VAL A 169 -1.73 1.07 -1.06
CA VAL A 169 -0.61 0.86 -0.14
C VAL A 169 -0.47 2.11 0.73
N PRO A 170 -0.65 2.03 2.05
CA PRO A 170 -0.36 3.15 2.94
C PRO A 170 1.07 3.64 2.73
N SER A 171 1.26 4.94 2.48
CA SER A 171 2.59 5.55 2.41
C SER A 171 2.80 6.44 3.64
N GLY A 172 3.77 6.10 4.48
CA GLY A 172 4.10 6.87 5.67
C GLY A 172 5.10 6.09 6.53
N SER A 173 6.30 6.65 6.69
CA SER A 173 7.34 6.20 7.62
C SER A 173 7.67 7.35 8.54
#